data_AF-C7LNP4-F1
#
_entry.id   AF-C7LNP4-F1
#
_cell.length_a   1.000
_cell.length_b   1.000
_cell.length_c   1.000
_cell.angle_alpha   90.00
_cell.angle_beta   90.00
_cell.angle_gamma   90.00
#
_symmetry.space_group_name_H-M   'P 1'
#
loop_
_entity.id
_entity.type
_entity.pdbx_description
1 polymer ?
#
loop_
_entity_poly.entity_id
_entity_poly.type
_entity_poly.pdbx_seq_one_letter_code
_entity_poly.pdbx_strand_id
1 'polypeptide(L)'
;MKYMLIACITVCAFLSGCATNATQRNAMESFGLATERVGRMSESEFLSMRSEVIEMNSLLVLLDTSKNTDNWAYDESALAETTAMRVAACKSLRMYGDLLIRLAADDRTEMVRRSARVFLDNITETLGPELTRAQEEAVQNVTRGLDAPWTARRKSETIKGIVLAFADSVTSLTNRLQADFSLGESSLSYLQAYADTAMKLEIISAAIIDSQDTYSLLERSKAVKAFVLAQESRVRVHAIGARIHEAMATLQKANAHVASAVQDDSYDLQEIREYGKQIQKISTMQLVLSR
;
A
#
# COMPACT_ATOMS: atom_id res chain seq x y z
N MET A 1 63.73 1.20 -22.06
CA MET A 1 62.50 2.04 -22.03
C MET A 1 61.34 1.53 -22.90
N LYS A 2 61.24 0.23 -23.24
CA LYS A 2 60.08 -0.33 -23.97
C LYS A 2 59.18 -1.25 -23.14
N TYR A 3 59.58 -1.61 -21.92
CA TYR A 3 58.80 -2.48 -21.02
C TYR A 3 57.97 -1.72 -19.98
N MET A 4 58.10 -0.38 -19.90
CA MET A 4 57.40 0.44 -18.91
C MET A 4 56.02 0.93 -19.38
N LEU A 5 55.69 0.75 -20.66
CA LEU A 5 54.44 1.20 -21.28
C LEU A 5 53.37 0.10 -21.38
N ILE A 6 53.73 -1.16 -21.15
CA ILE A 6 52.81 -2.31 -21.22
C ILE A 6 52.17 -2.60 -19.85
N ALA A 7 52.72 -2.07 -18.75
CA ALA A 7 52.18 -2.26 -17.41
C ALA A 7 50.99 -1.34 -17.04
N CYS A 8 50.72 -0.29 -17.83
CA CYS A 8 49.62 0.66 -17.54
C CYS A 8 48.28 0.29 -18.18
N ILE A 9 48.25 -0.62 -19.16
CA ILE A 9 47.01 -0.98 -19.87
C ILE A 9 46.27 -2.13 -19.14
N THR A 10 46.98 -2.97 -18.37
CA THR A 10 46.39 -4.11 -17.65
C THR A 10 45.74 -3.74 -16.31
N VAL A 11 45.94 -2.52 -15.80
CA VAL A 11 45.38 -2.06 -14.51
C VAL A 11 44.05 -1.30 -14.68
N CYS A 12 43.73 -0.82 -15.88
CA CYS A 12 42.45 -0.12 -16.13
C CYS A 12 41.26 -1.07 -16.35
N ALA A 13 41.46 -2.39 -16.47
CA ALA A 13 40.39 -3.36 -16.67
C ALA A 13 39.67 -3.82 -15.37
N PHE A 14 40.20 -3.45 -14.19
CA PHE A 14 39.59 -3.82 -12.89
C PHE A 14 38.72 -2.72 -12.27
N LEU A 15 38.55 -1.58 -12.93
CA LEU A 15 37.69 -0.48 -12.44
C LEU A 15 36.24 -0.52 -12.98
N SER A 16 35.90 -1.54 -13.77
CA SER A 16 34.53 -1.77 -14.27
C SER A 16 33.55 -2.28 -13.20
N GLY A 17 34.01 -2.52 -11.96
CA GLY A 17 33.21 -3.08 -10.86
C GLY A 17 32.25 -2.10 -10.14
N CYS A 18 32.15 -0.83 -10.56
CA CYS A 18 31.34 0.18 -9.86
C CYS A 18 29.92 0.41 -10.43
N ALA A 19 29.58 -0.14 -11.61
CA ALA A 19 28.29 0.12 -12.26
C ALA A 19 27.14 -0.78 -11.75
N THR A 20 27.46 -1.97 -11.23
CA THR A 20 26.49 -2.98 -10.78
C THR A 20 25.78 -2.57 -9.48
N ASN A 21 26.48 -1.95 -8.53
CA ASN A 21 25.90 -1.54 -7.24
C ASN A 21 24.88 -0.37 -7.40
N ALA A 22 25.17 0.61 -8.26
CA ALA A 22 24.26 1.74 -8.48
C ALA A 22 22.93 1.31 -9.12
N THR A 23 22.97 0.34 -10.04
CA THR A 23 21.79 -0.18 -10.73
C THR A 23 20.88 -0.94 -9.75
N GLN A 24 21.44 -1.78 -8.89
CA GLN A 24 20.72 -2.49 -7.82
C GLN A 24 20.12 -1.53 -6.80
N ARG A 25 20.90 -0.55 -6.36
CA ARG A 25 20.44 0.49 -5.45
C ARG A 25 19.22 1.22 -6.01
N ASN A 26 19.31 1.71 -7.24
CA ASN A 26 18.21 2.46 -7.86
C ASN A 26 16.96 1.59 -8.06
N ALA A 27 17.12 0.30 -8.36
CA ALA A 27 15.99 -0.62 -8.47
C ALA A 27 15.34 -0.86 -7.09
N MET A 28 16.13 -1.12 -6.06
CA MET A 28 15.63 -1.31 -4.70
C MET A 28 14.93 -0.06 -4.17
N GLU A 29 15.49 1.12 -4.43
CA GLU A 29 14.88 2.41 -4.09
C GLU A 29 13.56 2.61 -4.85
N SER A 30 13.53 2.30 -6.16
CA SER A 30 12.31 2.40 -6.97
C SER A 30 11.21 1.45 -6.47
N PHE A 31 11.58 0.22 -6.12
CA PHE A 31 10.67 -0.75 -5.51
C PHE A 31 10.16 -0.24 -4.16
N GLY A 32 11.06 0.16 -3.27
CA GLY A 32 10.73 0.67 -1.95
C GLY A 32 9.79 1.88 -2.01
N LEU A 33 10.07 2.84 -2.89
CA LEU A 33 9.21 4.02 -3.13
C LEU A 33 7.82 3.64 -3.63
N ALA A 34 7.75 2.69 -4.54
CA ALA A 34 6.49 2.23 -5.08
C ALA A 34 5.67 1.47 -4.01
N THR A 35 6.29 0.58 -3.25
CA THR A 35 5.64 -0.14 -2.13
C THR A 35 5.16 0.83 -1.05
N GLU A 36 5.97 1.85 -0.73
CA GLU A 36 5.59 2.92 0.20
C GLU A 36 4.33 3.66 -0.28
N ARG A 37 4.28 4.04 -1.54
CA ARG A 37 3.14 4.74 -2.14
C ARG A 37 1.89 3.89 -2.19
N VAL A 38 2.00 2.61 -2.55
CA VAL A 38 0.86 1.68 -2.56
C VAL A 38 0.27 1.56 -1.16
N GLY A 39 1.11 1.34 -0.14
CA GLY A 39 0.65 1.30 1.26
C GLY A 39 -0.06 2.60 1.67
N ARG A 40 0.52 3.76 1.36
CA ARG A 40 -0.07 5.07 1.68
C ARG A 40 -1.40 5.31 0.95
N MET A 41 -1.48 4.96 -0.33
CA MET A 41 -2.69 5.08 -1.12
C MET A 41 -3.80 4.22 -0.52
N SER A 42 -3.53 2.94 -0.25
CA SER A 42 -4.52 2.04 0.35
C SER A 42 -4.97 2.49 1.74
N GLU A 43 -4.05 2.99 2.58
CA GLU A 43 -4.37 3.59 3.89
C GLU A 43 -5.37 4.75 3.72
N SER A 44 -5.12 5.66 2.78
CA SER A 44 -6.01 6.79 2.51
C SER A 44 -7.40 6.34 2.05
N GLU A 45 -7.50 5.29 1.23
CA GLU A 45 -8.78 4.79 0.74
C GLU A 45 -9.62 4.18 1.86
N PHE A 46 -9.03 3.39 2.77
CA PHE A 46 -9.77 2.84 3.91
C PHE A 46 -10.33 3.94 4.82
N LEU A 47 -9.52 4.96 5.13
CA LEU A 47 -9.95 6.07 5.98
C LEU A 47 -11.07 6.88 5.31
N SER A 48 -10.95 7.15 4.02
CA SER A 48 -11.96 7.89 3.26
C SER A 48 -13.26 7.10 3.10
N MET A 49 -13.19 5.82 2.75
CA MET A 49 -14.37 4.95 2.68
C MET A 49 -15.08 4.89 4.03
N ARG A 50 -14.37 4.76 5.16
CA ARG A 50 -15.00 4.81 6.49
C ARG A 50 -15.76 6.11 6.72
N SER A 51 -15.12 7.25 6.42
CA SER A 51 -15.73 8.57 6.59
C SER A 51 -17.02 8.70 5.77
N GLU A 52 -16.99 8.24 4.51
CA GLU A 52 -18.13 8.30 3.61
C GLU A 52 -19.22 7.30 3.97
N VAL A 53 -18.89 6.11 4.48
CA VAL A 53 -19.87 5.18 5.05
C VAL A 53 -20.63 5.85 6.19
N ILE A 54 -19.94 6.52 7.11
CA ILE A 54 -20.57 7.24 8.23
C ILE A 54 -21.48 8.36 7.71
N GLU A 55 -21.04 9.13 6.72
CA GLU A 55 -21.84 10.19 6.10
C GLU A 55 -23.09 9.63 5.42
N MET A 56 -22.94 8.59 4.59
CA MET A 56 -24.06 7.93 3.91
C MET A 56 -25.05 7.33 4.91
N ASN A 57 -24.56 6.67 5.98
CA ASN A 57 -25.41 6.15 7.04
C ASN A 57 -26.13 7.25 7.82
N SER A 58 -25.50 8.42 7.99
CA SER A 58 -26.14 9.58 8.62
C SER A 58 -27.29 10.11 7.76
N LEU A 59 -27.10 10.17 6.45
CA LEU A 59 -28.16 10.55 5.51
C LEU A 59 -29.26 9.48 5.44
N LEU A 60 -28.91 8.19 5.52
CA LEU A 60 -29.90 7.12 5.61
C LEU A 60 -30.82 7.27 6.83
N VAL A 61 -30.29 7.61 8.01
CA VAL A 61 -31.12 7.86 9.21
C VAL A 61 -32.00 9.09 9.03
N LEU A 62 -31.52 10.13 8.34
CA LEU A 62 -32.30 11.33 8.07
C LEU A 62 -33.47 11.10 7.10
N LEU A 63 -33.34 10.13 6.19
CA LEU A 63 -34.34 9.84 5.15
C LEU A 63 -35.27 8.68 5.51
N ASP A 64 -34.80 7.74 6.33
CA ASP A 64 -35.55 6.55 6.75
C ASP A 64 -36.07 6.72 8.18
N THR A 65 -37.32 7.14 8.30
CA THR A 65 -37.99 7.41 9.58
C THR A 65 -38.18 6.15 10.45
N SER A 66 -37.92 4.95 9.92
CA SER A 66 -37.92 3.73 10.73
C SER A 66 -36.65 3.58 11.59
N LYS A 67 -35.61 4.37 11.32
CA LYS A 67 -34.35 4.37 12.05
C LYS A 67 -34.33 5.51 13.07
N ASN A 68 -33.82 5.22 14.26
CA ASN A 68 -33.64 6.21 15.32
C ASN A 68 -32.22 6.17 15.88
N THR A 69 -31.88 7.17 16.70
CA THR A 69 -30.55 7.32 17.31
C THR A 69 -30.19 6.20 18.28
N ASP A 70 -31.19 5.46 18.78
CA ASP A 70 -31.01 4.49 19.85
C ASP A 70 -30.56 3.12 19.32
N ASN A 71 -30.74 2.86 18.02
CA ASN A 71 -30.54 1.54 17.41
C ASN A 71 -29.70 1.54 16.10
N TRP A 72 -28.99 2.63 15.77
CA TRP A 72 -28.24 2.70 14.50
C TRP A 72 -26.73 2.81 14.69
N ALA A 73 -25.99 1.80 14.21
CA ALA A 73 -24.54 1.82 14.12
C ALA A 73 -24.09 2.49 12.81
N TYR A 74 -23.67 3.75 12.91
CA TYR A 74 -23.27 4.56 11.75
C TYR A 74 -22.04 4.02 10.99
N ASP A 75 -21.24 3.17 11.62
CA ASP A 75 -20.05 2.55 11.02
C ASP A 75 -20.11 1.02 10.98
N GLU A 76 -21.30 0.39 11.06
CA GLU A 76 -21.42 -1.08 11.10
C GLU A 76 -20.67 -1.80 9.97
N SER A 77 -20.75 -1.25 8.75
CA SER A 77 -20.08 -1.78 7.56
C SER A 77 -18.60 -1.36 7.44
N ALA A 78 -18.13 -0.47 8.33
CA ALA A 78 -16.81 0.15 8.32
C ALA A 78 -16.27 0.40 9.74
N LEU A 79 -16.40 -0.59 10.64
CA LEU A 79 -16.09 -0.43 12.07
C LEU A 79 -14.68 0.10 12.28
N ALA A 80 -14.51 0.97 13.28
CA ALA A 80 -13.22 1.56 13.64
C ALA A 80 -12.10 0.52 13.81
N GLU A 81 -12.37 -0.56 14.54
CA GLU A 81 -11.42 -1.65 14.80
C GLU A 81 -10.99 -2.35 13.51
N THR A 82 -11.96 -2.80 12.71
CA THR A 82 -11.67 -3.50 11.45
C THR A 82 -11.00 -2.60 10.41
N THR A 83 -11.26 -1.30 10.45
CA THR A 83 -10.57 -0.29 9.63
C THR A 83 -9.14 -0.09 10.11
N ALA A 84 -8.92 -0.04 11.43
CA ALA A 84 -7.59 0.10 12.01
C ALA A 84 -6.69 -1.09 11.63
N MET A 85 -7.21 -2.32 11.66
CA MET A 85 -6.46 -3.51 11.22
C MET A 85 -5.99 -3.41 9.76
N ARG A 86 -6.86 -2.91 8.86
CA ARG A 86 -6.54 -2.72 7.44
C ARG A 86 -5.51 -1.62 7.23
N VAL A 87 -5.66 -0.51 7.97
CA VAL A 87 -4.68 0.58 8.00
C VAL A 87 -3.32 0.10 8.53
N ALA A 88 -3.30 -0.77 9.54
CA ALA A 88 -2.06 -1.37 10.06
C ALA A 88 -1.37 -2.21 8.97
N ALA A 89 -2.10 -3.05 8.23
CA ALA A 89 -1.57 -3.82 7.11
C ALA A 89 -0.97 -2.92 6.01
N CYS A 90 -1.66 -1.83 5.64
CA CYS A 90 -1.15 -0.82 4.72
C CYS A 90 0.14 -0.16 5.23
N LYS A 91 0.18 0.18 6.54
CA LYS A 91 1.37 0.74 7.18
C LYS A 91 2.54 -0.24 7.17
N SER A 92 2.33 -1.54 7.40
CA SER A 92 3.40 -2.53 7.33
C SER A 92 4.06 -2.56 5.95
N LEU A 93 3.28 -2.56 4.86
CA LEU A 93 3.84 -2.44 3.51
C LEU A 93 4.58 -1.11 3.32
N ARG A 94 4.00 -0.01 3.82
CA ARG A 94 4.63 1.31 3.74
C ARG A 94 5.99 1.36 4.43
N MET A 95 6.09 0.78 5.64
CA MET A 95 7.31 0.73 6.43
C MET A 95 8.33 -0.26 5.89
N TYR A 96 7.89 -1.35 5.26
CA TYR A 96 8.78 -2.21 4.49
C TYR A 96 9.43 -1.45 3.33
N GLY A 97 8.63 -0.70 2.55
CA GLY A 97 9.13 0.15 1.47
C GLY A 97 10.13 1.21 1.96
N ASP A 98 9.80 1.93 3.04
CA ASP A 98 10.72 2.92 3.64
C ASP A 98 12.03 2.27 4.11
N LEU A 99 11.97 1.11 4.79
CA LEU A 99 13.17 0.39 5.22
C LEU A 99 14.09 0.06 4.02
N LEU A 100 13.53 -0.44 2.91
CA LEU A 100 14.32 -0.75 1.72
C LEU A 100 14.95 0.49 1.09
N ILE A 101 14.24 1.61 1.04
CA ILE A 101 14.80 2.91 0.59
C ILE A 101 15.98 3.30 1.47
N ARG A 102 15.83 3.26 2.81
CA ARG A 102 16.90 3.64 3.74
C ARG A 102 18.11 2.71 3.66
N LEU A 103 17.88 1.41 3.50
CA LEU A 103 18.95 0.43 3.34
C LEU A 103 19.71 0.63 2.02
N ALA A 104 19.01 0.99 0.94
CA ALA A 104 19.60 1.27 -0.35
C ALA A 104 20.38 2.59 -0.36
N ALA A 105 19.89 3.62 0.35
CA ALA A 105 20.51 4.93 0.41
C ALA A 105 21.91 4.91 1.07
N ASP A 106 22.68 5.98 0.85
CA ASP A 106 23.89 6.28 1.61
C ASP A 106 23.58 7.02 2.93
N ASP A 107 22.39 6.75 3.48
CA ASP A 107 21.82 7.47 4.62
C ASP A 107 22.58 7.19 5.92
N ARG A 108 22.45 8.12 6.88
CA ARG A 108 23.07 7.97 8.20
C ARG A 108 22.50 6.74 8.91
N THR A 109 23.39 5.94 9.50
CA THR A 109 23.14 4.71 10.27
C THR A 109 21.90 4.78 11.18
N GLU A 110 21.63 5.94 11.78
CA GLU A 110 20.51 6.14 12.70
C GLU A 110 19.12 6.14 12.01
N MET A 111 19.01 6.62 10.77
CA MET A 111 17.74 6.58 10.03
C MET A 111 17.37 5.15 9.66
N VAL A 112 18.34 4.35 9.24
CA VAL A 112 18.15 2.92 8.96
C VAL A 112 17.68 2.19 10.23
N ARG A 113 18.33 2.45 11.38
CA ARG A 113 17.95 1.86 12.67
C ARG A 113 16.50 2.20 13.05
N ARG A 114 16.11 3.46 12.86
CA ARG A 114 14.73 3.92 13.12
C ARG A 114 13.72 3.22 12.21
N SER A 115 13.96 3.20 10.90
CA SER A 115 13.04 2.56 9.96
C SER A 115 12.91 1.05 10.21
N ALA A 116 14.00 0.38 10.60
CA ALA A 116 13.96 -1.03 10.97
C ALA A 116 13.08 -1.27 12.21
N ARG A 117 13.23 -0.45 13.26
CA ARG A 117 12.38 -0.55 14.47
C ARG A 117 10.92 -0.28 14.14
N VAL A 118 10.63 0.82 13.44
CA VAL A 118 9.25 1.18 13.08
C VAL A 118 8.62 0.09 12.21
N PHE A 119 9.37 -0.48 11.27
CA PHE A 119 8.89 -1.62 10.49
C PHE A 119 8.58 -2.83 11.37
N LEU A 120 9.48 -3.21 12.29
CA LEU A 120 9.26 -4.32 13.21
C LEU A 120 8.01 -4.11 14.07
N ASP A 121 7.83 -2.92 14.62
CA ASP A 121 6.68 -2.60 15.47
C ASP A 121 5.36 -2.75 14.67
N ASN A 122 5.31 -2.19 13.44
CA ASN A 122 4.11 -2.24 12.61
C ASN A 122 3.81 -3.64 12.06
N ILE A 123 4.83 -4.42 11.68
CA ILE A 123 4.61 -5.79 11.20
C ILE A 123 4.23 -6.72 12.35
N THR A 124 4.73 -6.48 13.57
CA THR A 124 4.29 -7.20 14.78
C THR A 124 2.84 -6.88 15.12
N GLU A 125 2.39 -5.63 15.00
CA GLU A 125 0.98 -5.27 15.19
C GLU A 125 0.06 -5.98 14.17
N THR A 126 0.53 -6.13 12.92
CA THR A 126 -0.27 -6.69 11.82
C THR A 126 -0.27 -8.22 11.77
N LEU A 127 0.89 -8.84 11.95
CA LEU A 127 1.07 -10.30 11.83
C LEU A 127 1.16 -11.00 13.19
N GLY A 128 1.64 -10.32 14.23
CA GLY A 128 1.78 -10.82 15.60
C GLY A 128 2.20 -12.29 15.68
N PRO A 129 1.27 -13.22 15.98
CA PRO A 129 1.57 -14.66 16.07
C PRO A 129 2.11 -15.31 14.79
N GLU A 130 1.86 -14.72 13.61
CA GLU A 130 2.33 -15.23 12.31
C GLU A 130 3.77 -14.79 12.00
N LEU A 131 4.36 -13.90 12.80
CA LEU A 131 5.74 -13.45 12.60
C LEU A 131 6.72 -14.56 12.99
N THR A 132 7.58 -14.94 12.06
CA THR A 132 8.57 -16.00 12.30
C THR A 132 9.82 -15.45 12.99
N ARG A 133 10.52 -16.31 13.74
CA ARG A 133 11.83 -15.94 14.32
C ARG A 133 12.84 -15.46 13.28
N ALA A 134 12.83 -16.04 12.07
CA ALA A 134 13.71 -15.62 10.98
C ALA A 134 13.44 -14.17 10.54
N GLN A 135 12.16 -13.75 10.55
CA GLN A 135 11.75 -12.38 10.25
C GLN A 135 12.19 -11.39 11.32
N GLU A 136 11.99 -11.73 12.59
CA GLU A 136 12.49 -10.92 13.71
C GLU A 136 14.01 -10.77 13.66
N GLU A 137 14.73 -11.88 13.47
CA GLU A 137 16.19 -11.91 13.37
C GLU A 137 16.69 -11.07 12.19
N ALA A 138 16.01 -11.11 11.03
CA ALA A 138 16.37 -10.31 9.87
C ALA A 138 16.34 -8.81 10.19
N VAL A 139 15.31 -8.32 10.90
CA VAL A 139 15.21 -6.91 11.29
C VAL A 139 16.20 -6.55 12.41
N GLN A 140 16.41 -7.44 13.38
CA GLN A 140 17.42 -7.23 14.42
C GLN A 140 18.84 -7.17 13.84
N ASN A 141 19.13 -7.95 12.81
CA ASN A 141 20.42 -7.95 12.11
C ASN A 141 20.69 -6.61 11.40
N VAL A 142 19.65 -5.87 10.97
CA VAL A 142 19.82 -4.49 10.53
C VAL A 142 20.41 -3.66 11.67
N THR A 143 19.82 -3.72 12.86
CA THR A 143 20.25 -2.92 14.01
C THR A 143 21.67 -3.27 14.47
N ARG A 144 22.03 -4.56 14.52
CA ARG A 144 23.38 -5.02 14.90
C ARG A 144 24.41 -4.72 13.82
N GLY A 145 24.03 -4.83 12.55
CA GLY A 145 24.91 -4.59 11.41
C GLY A 145 25.43 -3.15 11.35
N LEU A 146 24.65 -2.23 11.89
CA LEU A 146 24.90 -0.79 11.97
C LEU A 146 25.93 -0.37 13.03
N ASP A 147 26.36 -1.27 13.91
CA ASP A 147 27.40 -1.00 14.92
C ASP A 147 28.83 -1.18 14.36
N ALA A 148 28.96 -1.59 13.10
CA ALA A 148 30.24 -1.67 12.38
C ALA A 148 30.21 -0.84 11.09
N PRO A 149 31.35 -0.69 10.38
CA PRO A 149 31.42 0.03 9.12
C PRO A 149 30.38 -0.49 8.11
N TRP A 150 29.55 0.42 7.60
CA TRP A 150 28.44 0.12 6.71
C TRP A 150 28.92 -0.02 5.26
N THR A 151 29.57 -1.14 4.95
CA THR A 151 30.15 -1.42 3.64
C THR A 151 29.09 -1.84 2.61
N ALA A 152 29.38 -1.70 1.31
CA ALA A 152 28.49 -2.13 0.23
C ALA A 152 28.10 -3.61 0.32
N ARG A 153 29.04 -4.48 0.70
CA ARG A 153 28.78 -5.91 0.93
C ARG A 153 27.76 -6.13 2.05
N ARG A 154 27.97 -5.46 3.19
CA ARG A 154 27.07 -5.58 4.35
C ARG A 154 25.67 -5.05 4.03
N LYS A 155 25.57 -3.91 3.34
CA LYS A 155 24.29 -3.41 2.81
C LYS A 155 23.56 -4.47 1.99
N SER A 156 24.26 -5.08 1.02
CA SER A 156 23.69 -6.12 0.16
C SER A 156 23.23 -7.34 0.95
N GLU A 157 24.04 -7.83 1.89
CA GLU A 157 23.70 -8.97 2.76
C GLU A 157 22.47 -8.66 3.64
N THR A 158 22.39 -7.45 4.21
CA THR A 158 21.24 -7.00 5.00
C THR A 158 19.97 -6.88 4.16
N ILE A 159 20.04 -6.27 2.98
CA ILE A 159 18.90 -6.15 2.06
C ILE A 159 18.41 -7.55 1.66
N LYS A 160 19.33 -8.44 1.26
CA LYS A 160 19.01 -9.83 0.90
C LYS A 160 18.30 -10.55 2.05
N GLY A 161 18.82 -10.43 3.28
CA GLY A 161 18.22 -11.01 4.47
C GLY A 161 16.78 -10.52 4.73
N ILE A 162 16.56 -9.21 4.63
CA ILE A 162 15.23 -8.61 4.81
C ILE A 162 14.26 -9.03 3.71
N VAL A 163 14.67 -8.92 2.44
CA VAL A 163 13.81 -9.27 1.30
C VAL A 163 13.37 -10.73 1.38
N LEU A 164 14.32 -11.65 1.57
CA LEU A 164 14.00 -13.08 1.61
C LEU A 164 13.16 -13.47 2.83
N ALA A 165 13.41 -12.87 3.99
CA ALA A 165 12.62 -13.17 5.19
C ALA A 165 11.16 -12.69 5.08
N PHE A 166 10.90 -11.58 4.37
CA PHE A 166 9.57 -10.97 4.30
C PHE A 166 8.84 -11.18 2.97
N ALA A 167 9.43 -11.89 1.99
CA ALA A 167 8.81 -12.08 0.67
C ALA A 167 7.39 -12.66 0.75
N ASP A 168 7.20 -13.71 1.56
CA ASP A 168 5.88 -14.35 1.73
C ASP A 168 4.91 -13.47 2.50
N SER A 169 5.38 -12.75 3.53
CA SER A 169 4.56 -11.82 4.28
C SER A 169 4.07 -10.65 3.42
N VAL A 170 4.92 -10.08 2.57
CA VAL A 170 4.53 -9.04 1.61
C VAL A 170 3.47 -9.58 0.64
N THR A 171 3.65 -10.80 0.16
CA THR A 171 2.67 -11.48 -0.72
C THR A 171 1.34 -11.72 0.00
N SER A 172 1.37 -12.18 1.24
CA SER A 172 0.18 -12.38 2.07
C SER A 172 -0.56 -11.06 2.34
N LEU A 173 0.16 -10.00 2.71
CA LEU A 173 -0.43 -8.68 2.95
C LEU A 173 -1.08 -8.10 1.69
N THR A 174 -0.40 -8.19 0.55
CA THR A 174 -0.96 -7.73 -0.73
C THR A 174 -2.20 -8.51 -1.14
N ASN A 175 -2.22 -9.84 -0.94
CA ASN A 175 -3.42 -10.66 -1.17
C ASN A 175 -4.59 -10.26 -0.27
N ARG A 176 -4.34 -10.04 1.04
CA ARG A 176 -5.36 -9.58 1.99
C ARG A 176 -5.95 -8.24 1.56
N LEU A 177 -5.09 -7.27 1.22
CA LEU A 177 -5.53 -5.97 0.73
C LEU A 177 -6.31 -6.09 -0.58
N GLN A 178 -5.84 -6.90 -1.53
CA GLN A 178 -6.54 -7.12 -2.78
C GLN A 178 -7.95 -7.72 -2.57
N ALA A 179 -8.11 -8.62 -1.61
CA ALA A 179 -9.42 -9.16 -1.23
C ALA A 179 -10.33 -8.07 -0.65
N ASP A 180 -9.82 -7.18 0.20
CA ASP A 180 -10.59 -6.06 0.76
C ASP A 180 -11.06 -5.04 -0.30
N PHE A 181 -10.35 -4.93 -1.43
CA PHE A 181 -10.74 -4.07 -2.56
C PHE A 181 -11.48 -4.82 -3.68
N SER A 182 -11.96 -6.04 -3.43
CA SER A 182 -12.74 -6.83 -4.40
C SER A 182 -14.21 -6.44 -4.43
N LEU A 183 -14.86 -6.62 -5.58
CA LEU A 183 -16.30 -6.41 -5.79
C LEU A 183 -16.96 -7.72 -6.18
N GLY A 184 -18.21 -7.89 -5.75
CA GLY A 184 -19.06 -9.02 -6.08
C GLY A 184 -20.19 -9.19 -5.07
N GLU A 185 -21.36 -9.64 -5.55
CA GLU A 185 -22.58 -9.77 -4.72
C GLU A 185 -22.40 -10.69 -3.50
N SER A 186 -21.42 -11.59 -3.51
CA SER A 186 -21.08 -12.48 -2.39
C SER A 186 -19.80 -12.09 -1.64
N SER A 187 -19.23 -10.93 -1.94
CA SER A 187 -17.98 -10.46 -1.34
C SER A 187 -18.24 -9.84 0.02
N LEU A 188 -17.55 -10.31 1.06
CA LEU A 188 -17.52 -9.66 2.37
C LEU A 188 -16.39 -8.62 2.48
N SER A 189 -15.94 -8.10 1.34
CA SER A 189 -14.84 -7.13 1.26
C SER A 189 -15.28 -5.75 1.75
N TYR A 190 -14.29 -4.97 2.17
CA TYR A 190 -14.52 -3.60 2.63
C TYR A 190 -15.08 -2.70 1.52
N LEU A 191 -14.58 -2.85 0.29
CA LEU A 191 -15.06 -2.09 -0.86
C LEU A 191 -16.50 -2.46 -1.23
N GLN A 192 -16.89 -3.74 -1.11
CA GLN A 192 -18.28 -4.15 -1.32
C GLN A 192 -19.20 -3.55 -0.26
N ALA A 193 -18.81 -3.57 1.01
CA ALA A 193 -19.58 -2.96 2.09
C ALA A 193 -19.81 -1.44 1.89
N TYR A 194 -18.80 -0.73 1.38
CA TYR A 194 -18.93 0.67 0.95
C TYR A 194 -19.89 0.82 -0.25
N ALA A 195 -19.78 -0.04 -1.26
CA ALA A 195 -20.65 -0.03 -2.44
C ALA A 195 -22.13 -0.30 -2.10
N ASP A 196 -22.39 -1.26 -1.20
CA ASP A 196 -23.73 -1.61 -0.75
C ASP A 196 -24.39 -0.47 0.03
N THR A 197 -23.59 0.23 0.85
CA THR A 197 -24.05 1.42 1.58
C THR A 197 -24.46 2.54 0.61
N ALA A 198 -23.66 2.78 -0.44
CA ALA A 198 -23.98 3.76 -1.47
C ALA A 198 -25.24 3.37 -2.25
N MET A 199 -25.34 2.11 -2.68
CA MET A 199 -26.52 1.61 -3.40
C MET A 199 -27.80 1.75 -2.56
N LYS A 200 -27.75 1.44 -1.27
CA LYS A 200 -28.90 1.59 -0.37
C LYS A 200 -29.34 3.05 -0.25
N LEU A 201 -28.38 3.98 -0.12
CA LEU A 201 -28.68 5.42 -0.05
C LEU A 201 -29.30 5.92 -1.36
N GLU A 202 -28.79 5.48 -2.51
CA GLU A 202 -29.34 5.83 -3.82
C GLU A 202 -30.80 5.39 -3.96
N ILE A 203 -31.12 4.14 -3.63
CA ILE A 203 -32.48 3.60 -3.75
C ILE A 203 -33.47 4.39 -2.90
N ILE A 204 -33.14 4.64 -1.63
CA ILE A 204 -34.02 5.37 -0.70
C ILE A 204 -34.19 6.83 -1.13
N SER A 205 -33.09 7.49 -1.50
CA SER A 205 -33.15 8.88 -1.95
C SER A 205 -33.93 9.06 -3.25
N ALA A 206 -33.75 8.17 -4.23
CA ALA A 206 -34.51 8.16 -5.48
C ALA A 206 -36.02 8.05 -5.23
N ALA A 207 -36.43 7.12 -4.36
CA ALA A 207 -37.84 6.93 -4.01
C ALA A 207 -38.49 8.22 -3.45
N ILE A 208 -37.76 8.98 -2.63
CA ILE A 208 -38.24 10.27 -2.10
C ILE A 208 -38.29 11.34 -3.20
N ILE A 209 -37.27 11.42 -4.06
CA ILE A 209 -37.22 12.40 -5.15
C ILE A 209 -38.39 12.21 -6.14
N ASP A 210 -38.69 10.95 -6.47
CA ASP A 210 -39.65 10.56 -7.51
C ASP A 210 -41.11 10.52 -7.02
N SER A 211 -41.34 10.57 -5.71
CA SER A 211 -42.68 10.49 -5.10
C SER A 211 -43.54 11.77 -5.18
N GLN A 212 -43.19 12.68 -6.10
CA GLN A 212 -43.93 13.91 -6.43
C GLN A 212 -44.24 14.77 -5.18
N ASP A 213 -45.52 14.98 -4.88
CA ASP A 213 -46.02 15.87 -3.81
C ASP A 213 -46.13 15.18 -2.44
N THR A 214 -45.66 13.94 -2.31
CA THR A 214 -45.76 13.16 -1.06
C THR A 214 -44.86 13.71 0.05
N TYR A 215 -43.73 14.32 -0.31
CA TYR A 215 -42.73 14.86 0.64
C TYR A 215 -42.55 16.36 0.44
N SER A 216 -42.22 17.05 1.53
CA SER A 216 -41.93 18.48 1.51
C SER A 216 -40.69 18.80 0.66
N LEU A 217 -40.58 20.05 0.19
CA LEU A 217 -39.39 20.52 -0.53
C LEU A 217 -38.11 20.37 0.28
N LEU A 218 -38.19 20.49 1.62
CA LEU A 218 -37.05 20.31 2.51
C LEU A 218 -36.56 18.85 2.51
N GLU A 219 -37.47 17.89 2.58
CA GLU A 219 -37.16 16.46 2.52
C GLU A 219 -36.60 16.07 1.16
N ARG A 220 -37.21 16.55 0.06
CA ARG A 220 -36.72 16.35 -1.30
C ARG A 220 -35.32 16.93 -1.49
N SER A 221 -35.02 18.10 -0.93
CA SER A 221 -33.67 18.70 -0.99
C SER A 221 -32.62 17.84 -0.28
N LYS A 222 -32.95 17.25 0.88
CA LYS A 222 -32.07 16.30 1.58
C LYS A 222 -31.86 15.03 0.76
N ALA A 223 -32.92 14.51 0.15
CA ALA A 223 -32.85 13.34 -0.71
C ALA A 223 -31.96 13.57 -1.95
N VAL A 224 -32.05 14.74 -2.59
CA VAL A 224 -31.15 15.08 -3.72
C VAL A 224 -29.68 15.07 -3.30
N LYS A 225 -29.32 15.64 -2.14
CA LYS A 225 -27.94 15.61 -1.63
C LYS A 225 -27.45 14.17 -1.39
N ALA A 226 -28.29 13.35 -0.77
CA ALA A 226 -28.01 11.94 -0.55
C ALA A 226 -27.82 11.15 -1.85
N PHE A 227 -28.68 11.42 -2.84
CA PHE A 227 -28.61 10.78 -4.14
C PHE A 227 -27.30 11.11 -4.87
N VAL A 228 -26.90 12.39 -4.87
CA VAL A 228 -25.63 12.83 -5.48
C VAL A 228 -24.43 12.15 -4.80
N LEU A 229 -24.37 12.16 -3.46
CA LEU A 229 -23.29 11.49 -2.72
C LEU A 229 -23.23 9.99 -3.05
N ALA A 230 -24.38 9.32 -3.12
CA ALA A 230 -24.47 7.90 -3.45
C ALA A 230 -23.95 7.63 -4.87
N GLN A 231 -24.33 8.45 -5.87
CA GLN A 231 -23.85 8.30 -7.24
C GLN A 231 -22.34 8.53 -7.35
N GLU A 232 -21.82 9.58 -6.72
CA GLU A 232 -20.37 9.85 -6.68
C GLU A 232 -19.61 8.68 -6.06
N SER A 233 -20.12 8.15 -4.94
CA SER A 233 -19.54 7.00 -4.25
C SER A 233 -19.54 5.75 -5.13
N ARG A 234 -20.64 5.46 -5.84
CA ARG A 234 -20.73 4.32 -6.77
C ARG A 234 -19.76 4.41 -7.96
N VAL A 235 -19.58 5.60 -8.53
CA VAL A 235 -18.58 5.81 -9.59
C VAL A 235 -17.18 5.57 -9.04
N ARG A 236 -16.92 6.08 -7.83
CA ARG A 236 -15.62 5.95 -7.15
C ARG A 236 -15.25 4.50 -6.82
N VAL A 237 -16.22 3.68 -6.41
CA VAL A 237 -16.02 2.24 -6.09
C VAL A 237 -15.24 1.51 -7.18
N HIS A 238 -15.67 1.62 -8.43
CA HIS A 238 -15.03 0.92 -9.55
C HIS A 238 -13.61 1.44 -9.82
N ALA A 239 -13.41 2.75 -9.69
CA ALA A 239 -12.11 3.38 -9.88
C ALA A 239 -11.10 2.97 -8.80
N ILE A 240 -11.52 2.90 -7.53
CA ILE A 240 -10.68 2.43 -6.43
C ILE A 240 -10.32 0.96 -6.64
N GLY A 241 -11.30 0.09 -6.85
CA GLY A 241 -11.08 -1.35 -6.99
C GLY A 241 -10.06 -1.67 -8.06
N ALA A 242 -10.32 -1.23 -9.31
CA ALA A 242 -9.42 -1.46 -10.44
C ALA A 242 -7.98 -0.96 -10.17
N ARG A 243 -7.85 0.24 -9.60
CA ARG A 243 -6.56 0.86 -9.29
C ARG A 243 -5.77 0.07 -8.24
N ILE A 244 -6.43 -0.33 -7.15
CA ILE A 244 -5.75 -1.05 -6.07
C ILE A 244 -5.42 -2.48 -6.50
N HIS A 245 -6.29 -3.16 -7.26
CA HIS A 245 -5.98 -4.47 -7.84
C HIS A 245 -4.73 -4.40 -8.73
N GLU A 246 -4.66 -3.44 -9.65
CA GLU A 246 -3.50 -3.26 -10.52
C GLU A 246 -2.23 -2.99 -9.70
N ALA A 247 -2.31 -2.10 -8.71
CA ALA A 247 -1.18 -1.77 -7.85
C ALA A 247 -0.68 -2.99 -7.03
N MET A 248 -1.59 -3.77 -6.43
CA MET A 248 -1.24 -4.94 -5.63
C MET A 248 -0.68 -6.08 -6.48
N ALA A 249 -1.29 -6.37 -7.63
CA ALA A 249 -0.79 -7.39 -8.55
C ALA A 249 0.62 -7.04 -9.06
N THR A 250 0.86 -5.77 -9.37
CA THR A 250 2.18 -5.31 -9.81
C THR A 250 3.20 -5.36 -8.67
N LEU A 251 2.81 -4.98 -7.45
CA LEU A 251 3.66 -5.11 -6.26
C LEU A 251 4.03 -6.56 -5.98
N GLN A 252 3.10 -7.51 -6.08
CA GLN A 252 3.37 -8.94 -5.90
C GLN A 252 4.39 -9.45 -6.91
N LYS A 253 4.18 -9.12 -8.19
CA LYS A 253 5.11 -9.49 -9.26
C LYS A 253 6.50 -8.90 -8.97
N ALA A 254 6.58 -7.61 -8.68
CA ALA A 254 7.83 -6.94 -8.37
C ALA A 254 8.52 -7.54 -7.14
N ASN A 255 7.77 -7.87 -6.08
CA ASN A 255 8.29 -8.50 -4.87
C ASN A 255 8.91 -9.88 -5.18
N ALA A 256 8.24 -10.71 -5.99
CA ALA A 256 8.78 -12.00 -6.42
C ALA A 256 10.08 -11.82 -7.23
N HIS A 257 10.11 -10.87 -8.17
CA HIS A 257 11.32 -10.57 -8.94
C HIS A 257 12.46 -10.04 -8.06
N VAL A 258 12.19 -9.16 -7.09
CA VAL A 258 13.20 -8.69 -6.13
C VAL A 258 13.74 -9.85 -5.32
N ALA A 259 12.88 -10.72 -4.80
CA ALA A 259 13.28 -11.91 -4.03
C ALA A 259 14.17 -12.86 -4.84
N SER A 260 13.78 -13.20 -6.08
CA SER A 260 14.60 -14.04 -6.96
C SER A 260 15.93 -13.36 -7.34
N ALA A 261 15.91 -12.07 -7.68
CA ALA A 261 17.11 -11.33 -8.06
C ALA A 261 18.13 -11.27 -6.91
N VAL A 262 17.69 -11.04 -5.67
CA VAL A 262 18.60 -11.06 -4.52
C VAL A 262 19.03 -12.48 -4.13
N GLN A 263 18.21 -13.50 -4.39
CA GLN A 263 18.56 -14.90 -4.10
C GLN A 263 19.69 -15.39 -5.02
N ASP A 264 19.50 -15.22 -6.33
CA ASP A 264 20.38 -15.75 -7.38
C ASP A 264 21.56 -14.84 -7.71
N ASP A 265 21.67 -13.70 -7.03
CA ASP A 265 22.56 -12.59 -7.36
C ASP A 265 22.44 -12.21 -8.85
N SER A 266 21.23 -12.36 -9.42
CA SER A 266 20.92 -12.13 -10.84
C SER A 266 20.38 -10.70 -11.05
N TYR A 267 20.74 -10.09 -12.18
CA TYR A 267 20.71 -8.62 -12.32
C TYR A 267 19.68 -8.09 -13.31
N ASP A 268 18.65 -8.86 -13.67
CA ASP A 268 17.57 -8.30 -14.49
C ASP A 268 16.61 -7.47 -13.63
N LEU A 269 16.92 -6.17 -13.55
CA LEU A 269 16.21 -5.20 -12.73
C LEU A 269 15.24 -4.34 -13.56
N GLN A 270 14.96 -4.72 -14.82
CA GLN A 270 14.06 -3.98 -15.69
C GLN A 270 12.63 -3.98 -15.16
N GLU A 271 12.15 -5.12 -14.67
CA GLU A 271 10.80 -5.29 -14.14
C GLU A 271 10.54 -4.44 -12.88
N ILE A 272 11.55 -4.29 -12.02
CA ILE A 272 11.47 -3.48 -10.81
C ILE A 272 11.35 -1.98 -11.13
N ARG A 273 12.07 -1.52 -12.15
CA ARG A 273 11.97 -0.12 -12.61
C ARG A 273 10.62 0.15 -13.25
N GLU A 274 10.10 -0.82 -14.00
CA GLU A 274 8.81 -0.69 -14.65
C GLU A 274 7.68 -0.63 -13.61
N TYR A 275 7.76 -1.43 -12.55
CA TYR A 275 6.87 -1.31 -11.39
C TYR A 275 6.91 0.11 -10.79
N GLY A 276 8.10 0.67 -10.56
CA GLY A 276 8.25 2.04 -10.06
C GLY A 276 7.52 3.09 -10.90
N LYS A 277 7.61 2.97 -12.23
CA LYS A 277 6.91 3.85 -13.18
C LYS A 277 5.39 3.65 -13.17
N GLN A 278 4.93 2.40 -13.12
CA GLN A 278 3.50 2.07 -13.10
C GLN A 278 2.82 2.63 -11.84
N ILE A 279 3.44 2.46 -10.67
CA ILE A 279 2.91 3.03 -9.42
C ILE A 279 2.96 4.56 -9.43
N GLN A 280 4.01 5.18 -10.00
CA GLN A 280 4.04 6.63 -10.16
C GLN A 280 2.87 7.12 -11.03
N LYS A 281 2.57 6.43 -12.14
CA LYS A 281 1.42 6.75 -12.99
C LYS A 281 0.10 6.64 -12.21
N ILE A 282 -0.11 5.53 -11.52
CA ILE A 282 -1.29 5.27 -10.69
C ILE A 282 -1.47 6.37 -9.62
N SER A 283 -0.41 6.71 -8.89
CA SER A 283 -0.44 7.74 -7.85
C SER A 283 -0.69 9.14 -8.42
N THR A 284 -0.16 9.45 -9.60
CA THR A 284 -0.40 10.75 -10.27
C THR A 284 -1.86 10.87 -10.71
N MET A 285 -2.48 9.78 -11.20
CA MET A 285 -3.90 9.77 -11.57
C MET A 285 -4.81 10.02 -10.36
N GLN A 286 -4.43 9.57 -9.16
CA GLN A 286 -5.17 9.84 -7.92
C GLN A 286 -5.28 11.35 -7.62
N LEU A 287 -4.17 12.10 -7.75
CA LEU A 287 -4.12 13.54 -7.46
C LEU A 287 -4.95 14.40 -8.42
N VAL A 288 -5.19 13.89 -9.64
CA VAL A 288 -6.00 14.58 -10.65
C VAL A 288 -7.49 14.33 -10.44
N LEU A 289 -7.86 13.13 -9.99
CA LEU A 289 -9.26 12.75 -9.74
C LEU A 289 -9.78 13.15 -8.36
N SER A 290 -8.90 13.48 -7.41
CA SER A 290 -9.26 13.98 -6.07
C SER A 290 -9.44 15.51 -6.02
N ARG A 291 -9.49 16.18 -7.17
CA ARG A 291 -9.72 17.63 -7.33
C ARG A 291 -11.02 17.85 -8.07
#